data_AF-A0A376SCG4-F1
#
_entry.id   AF-A0A376SCG4-F1
#
_cell.length_a   1.000
_cell.length_b   1.000
_cell.length_c   1.000
_cell.angle_alpha   90.00
_cell.angle_beta   90.00
_cell.angle_gamma   90.00
#
_symmetry.space_group_name_H-M   'P 1'
#
loop_
_entity.id
_entity.type
_entity.pdbx_description
1 polymer ?
#
loop_
_entity_poly.entity_id
_entity_poly.type
_entity_poly.pdbx_seq_one_letter_code
_entity_poly.pdbx_strand_id
1 'polypeptide(L)'
;MQFKGTTTTINGETVLSTGITGFGIRIENAADNSLFAIGDNTWTPFSVSSQPQLKAVPVKQNGVTLTGAQFNASMTMVVDYQ
;
A
#
# COMPACT_ATOMS: atom_id res chain seq x y z
N MET A 1 12.25 -6.73 4.93
CA MET A 1 11.74 -6.03 3.74
C MET A 1 11.12 -4.69 4.10
N GLN A 2 11.03 -3.78 3.14
CA GLN A 2 10.44 -2.46 3.27
C GLN A 2 9.67 -2.10 2.00
N PHE A 3 8.57 -1.36 2.16
CA PHE A 3 7.81 -0.79 1.06
C PHE A 3 8.03 0.72 0.96
N LYS A 4 8.44 1.17 -0.22
CA LYS A 4 8.66 2.59 -0.54
C LYS A 4 7.72 3.03 -1.65
N GLY A 5 7.10 4.19 -1.47
CA GLY A 5 6.17 4.74 -2.45
C GLY A 5 5.61 6.07 -1.96
N THR A 6 4.99 6.82 -2.88
CA THR A 6 4.24 8.02 -2.51
C THR A 6 2.94 7.60 -1.84
N THR A 7 2.68 8.11 -0.64
CA THR A 7 1.49 7.76 0.14
C THR A 7 0.48 8.92 0.18
N THR A 8 -0.74 8.59 0.56
CA THR A 8 -1.80 9.53 0.93
C THR A 8 -2.58 8.94 2.09
N THR A 9 -3.33 9.78 2.81
CA THR A 9 -4.21 9.33 3.89
C THR A 9 -5.65 9.22 3.40
N ILE A 10 -6.22 8.02 3.45
CA ILE A 10 -7.63 7.76 3.10
C ILE A 10 -8.32 7.14 4.32
N ASN A 11 -9.38 7.78 4.82
CA ASN A 11 -10.15 7.29 5.98
C ASN A 11 -9.29 6.99 7.23
N GLY A 12 -8.18 7.72 7.41
CA GLY A 12 -7.24 7.50 8.52
C GLY A 12 -6.14 6.46 8.26
N GLU A 13 -6.16 5.79 7.11
CA GLU A 13 -5.16 4.81 6.71
C GLU A 13 -4.09 5.45 5.82
N THR A 14 -2.83 5.06 5.99
CA THR A 14 -1.74 5.43 5.06
C THR A 14 -1.70 4.41 3.93
N VAL A 15 -1.99 4.85 2.70
CA VAL A 15 -2.11 4.00 1.51
C VAL A 15 -1.30 4.56 0.35
N LEU A 16 -1.04 3.75 -0.70
CA LEU A 16 -0.38 4.27 -1.90
C LEU A 16 -1.25 5.33 -2.57
N SER A 17 -0.62 6.44 -2.95
CA SER A 17 -1.25 7.48 -3.73
C SER A 17 -1.46 7.04 -5.18
N THR A 18 -2.64 7.29 -5.70
CA THR A 18 -2.98 7.12 -7.13
C THR A 18 -2.88 8.42 -7.92
N GLY A 19 -2.57 9.54 -7.25
CA GLY A 19 -2.69 10.89 -7.81
C GLY A 19 -4.13 11.43 -7.87
N ILE A 20 -5.14 10.60 -7.59
CA ILE A 20 -6.55 11.03 -7.52
C ILE A 20 -6.91 11.36 -6.07
N THR A 21 -7.35 12.59 -5.83
CA THR A 21 -7.81 13.03 -4.50
C THR A 21 -8.92 12.13 -3.98
N GLY A 22 -8.76 11.62 -2.75
CA GLY A 22 -9.73 10.72 -2.13
C GLY A 22 -9.71 9.29 -2.66
N PHE A 23 -8.69 8.88 -3.41
CA PHE A 23 -8.52 7.52 -3.90
C PHE A 23 -7.09 7.01 -3.72
N GLY A 24 -6.95 5.83 -3.12
CA GLY A 24 -5.67 5.21 -2.84
C GLY A 24 -5.70 3.70 -3.06
N ILE A 25 -4.55 3.05 -2.85
CA ILE A 25 -4.43 1.59 -2.89
C ILE A 25 -3.81 1.11 -1.58
N ARG A 26 -4.59 0.32 -0.82
CA ARG A 26 -4.08 -0.41 0.33
C ARG A 26 -3.16 -1.52 -0.15
N ILE A 27 -2.05 -1.70 0.55
CA ILE A 27 -1.19 -2.87 0.38
C ILE A 27 -1.41 -3.73 1.63
N GLU A 28 -2.13 -4.83 1.46
CA GLU A 28 -2.56 -5.69 2.55
C GLU A 28 -1.81 -7.02 2.55
N ASN A 29 -1.59 -7.56 3.74
CA ASN A 29 -1.22 -8.96 3.92
C ASN A 29 -2.39 -9.85 3.50
N ALA A 30 -2.14 -10.77 2.58
CA ALA A 30 -3.17 -11.67 2.08
C ALA A 30 -3.72 -12.63 3.15
N ALA A 31 -2.95 -12.90 4.22
CA ALA A 31 -3.35 -13.84 5.27
C ALA A 31 -4.43 -13.27 6.20
N ASP A 32 -4.37 -11.98 6.55
CA ASP A 32 -5.21 -11.38 7.59
C ASP A 32 -5.79 -10.00 7.22
N ASN A 33 -5.53 -9.50 6.01
CA ASN A 33 -5.93 -8.19 5.52
C ASN A 33 -5.34 -6.99 6.28
N SER A 34 -4.33 -7.22 7.14
CA SER A 34 -3.63 -6.12 7.80
C SER A 34 -2.85 -5.28 6.79
N LEU A 35 -2.74 -3.97 7.04
CA LEU A 35 -1.95 -3.07 6.18
C LEU A 35 -0.46 -3.30 6.39
N PHE A 36 0.27 -3.41 5.28
CA PHE A 36 1.70 -3.16 5.30
C PHE A 36 1.96 -1.67 5.45
N ALA A 37 2.88 -1.33 6.35
CA ALA A 37 3.36 0.04 6.46
C ALA A 37 4.21 0.41 5.24
N ILE A 38 3.98 1.61 4.69
CA ILE A 38 4.69 2.16 3.55
C ILE A 38 5.41 3.42 4.02
N GLY A 39 6.72 3.48 3.81
CA GLY A 39 7.53 4.62 4.23
C GLY A 39 8.99 4.26 4.45
N ASP A 40 9.83 5.30 4.44
CA ASP A 40 11.23 5.15 4.77
C ASP A 40 11.42 4.75 6.23
N ASN A 41 12.45 3.93 6.47
CA ASN A 41 12.78 3.27 7.74
C ASN A 41 11.75 2.31 8.39
N THR A 42 10.63 1.98 7.76
CA THR A 42 9.73 0.92 8.26
C THR A 42 10.09 -0.46 7.69
N TRP A 43 10.67 -1.32 8.53
CA TRP A 43 11.08 -2.67 8.15
C TRP A 43 10.14 -3.74 8.71
N THR A 44 9.69 -4.63 7.84
CA THR A 44 8.93 -5.83 8.18
C THR A 44 9.82 -7.07 8.03
N PRO A 45 9.75 -8.07 8.94
CA PRO A 45 10.48 -9.32 8.78
C PRO A 45 10.22 -9.99 7.42
N PHE A 46 11.25 -10.59 6.83
CA PHE A 46 11.16 -11.28 5.55
C PHE A 46 11.93 -12.60 5.62
N SER A 47 11.36 -13.66 5.04
CA SER A 47 12.02 -14.96 4.88
C SER A 47 11.82 -15.44 3.44
N VAL A 48 12.90 -15.90 2.80
CA VAL A 48 12.83 -16.49 1.45
C VAL A 48 12.00 -17.79 1.40
N SER A 49 11.92 -18.52 2.52
CA SER A 49 11.13 -19.76 2.64
C SER A 49 9.66 -19.49 2.98
N SER A 50 9.31 -18.25 3.34
CA SER A 50 7.95 -17.82 3.66
C SER A 50 7.75 -16.38 3.21
N GLN A 51 7.65 -16.21 1.89
CA GLN A 51 7.46 -14.89 1.28
C GLN A 51 6.05 -14.39 1.56
N PRO A 52 5.88 -13.08 1.84
CA PRO A 52 4.55 -12.51 2.03
C PRO A 52 3.76 -12.58 0.72
N GLN A 53 2.46 -12.77 0.85
CA GLN A 53 1.53 -12.54 -0.25
C GLN A 53 0.86 -11.18 -0.03
N LEU A 54 0.84 -10.36 -1.08
CA LEU A 54 0.31 -9.00 -1.03
C LEU A 54 -1.00 -8.92 -1.80
N LYS A 55 -1.96 -8.15 -1.28
CA LYS A 55 -3.13 -7.70 -2.03
C LYS A 55 -3.03 -6.19 -2.25
N ALA A 56 -3.30 -5.76 -3.48
CA ALA A 56 -3.53 -4.36 -3.80
C ALA A 56 -5.04 -4.12 -3.81
N VAL A 57 -5.54 -3.40 -2.80
CA VAL A 57 -6.98 -3.17 -2.62
C VAL A 57 -7.29 -1.68 -2.80
N PRO A 58 -7.99 -1.29 -3.88
CA PRO A 58 -8.43 0.09 -4.06
C PRO A 58 -9.31 0.55 -2.89
N VAL A 59 -9.08 1.78 -2.42
CA VAL A 59 -9.89 2.40 -1.36
C VAL A 59 -10.27 3.83 -1.76
N LYS A 60 -11.54 4.18 -1.58
CA LYS A 60 -12.01 5.57 -1.72
C LYS A 60 -12.33 6.17 -0.35
N GLN A 61 -12.17 7.49 -0.28
CA GLN A 61 -12.56 8.27 0.88
C GLN A 61 -14.09 8.22 1.10
N ASN A 62 -14.49 8.14 2.36
CA ASN A 62 -15.89 8.15 2.78
C ASN A 62 -16.54 9.48 2.38
N GLY A 63 -17.78 9.42 1.88
CA GLY A 63 -18.54 10.59 1.43
C GLY A 63 -18.08 11.22 0.11
N VAL A 64 -16.98 10.75 -0.51
CA VAL A 64 -16.50 11.28 -1.80
C VAL A 64 -17.07 10.49 -2.98
N THR A 65 -17.52 11.20 -4.01
CA THR A 65 -17.81 10.63 -5.34
C THR A 65 -16.58 10.79 -6.21
N LEU A 66 -16.06 9.68 -6.73
CA LEU A 66 -14.94 9.69 -7.68
C LEU A 66 -15.48 9.88 -9.10
N THR A 67 -14.78 10.67 -9.90
CA THR A 67 -14.96 10.69 -11.36
C THR A 67 -14.16 9.55 -11.97
N GLY A 68 -14.74 8.83 -12.94
CA GLY A 68 -14.02 7.79 -13.67
C GLY A 68 -12.80 8.35 -14.38
N ALA A 69 -11.63 7.76 -14.11
CA ALA A 69 -10.37 8.14 -14.72
C ALA A 69 -9.41 6.94 -14.72
N GLN A 70 -8.45 6.94 -15.64
CA GLN A 70 -7.30 6.04 -15.53
C GLN A 70 -6.43 6.47 -14.35
N PHE A 71 -5.92 5.49 -13.60
CA PHE A 71 -5.00 5.72 -12.50
C PHE A 71 -3.83 4.74 -12.58
N ASN A 72 -2.73 5.12 -11.94
CA ASN A 72 -1.59 4.24 -11.72
C ASN A 72 -0.95 4.59 -10.37
N ALA A 73 -0.25 3.63 -9.79
CA ALA A 73 0.59 3.83 -8.62
C ALA A 73 1.79 2.88 -8.73
N SER A 74 2.91 3.25 -8.13
CA SER A 74 4.09 2.39 -8.05
C SER A 74 4.59 2.31 -6.61
N MET A 75 5.19 1.16 -6.31
CA MET A 75 5.81 0.88 -5.03
C MET A 75 7.06 0.06 -5.27
N THR A 76 8.15 0.42 -4.59
CA THR A 76 9.39 -0.35 -4.57
C THR A 76 9.42 -1.20 -3.31
N MET A 77 9.57 -2.51 -3.46
CA MET A 77 9.91 -3.41 -2.38
C MET A 77 11.44 -3.50 -2.27
N VAL A 78 11.97 -3.19 -1.09
CA VAL A 78 13.39 -3.39 -0.76
C VAL A 78 13.48 -4.59 0.17
N VAL A 79 14.30 -5.57 -0.18
CA VAL A 79 14.57 -6.72 0.68
C VAL A 79 16.02 -6.63 1.12
N ASP A 80 16.20 -6.56 2.43
CA ASP A 80 17.47 -6.86 3.08
C ASP A 80 17.34 -8.29 3.60
N TYR A 81 18.23 -9.16 3.14
CA TYR A 81 18.30 -10.56 3.55
C TYR A 81 19.75 -10.82 3.96
N GLN A 82 19.92 -11.51 5.08
CA GLN A 82 21.22 -11.93 5.60
C GLN A 82 21.40 -13.43 5.36
#